data_AF-A0A1V4HXB4-F1
#
_entry.id   AF-A0A1V4HXB4-F1
#
_cell.length_a   1.000
_cell.length_b   1.000
_cell.length_c   1.000
_cell.angle_alpha   90.00
_cell.angle_beta   90.00
_cell.angle_gamma   90.00
#
_symmetry.space_group_name_H-M   'P 1'
#
loop_
_entity.id
_entity.type
_entity.pdbx_description
1 polymer ?
#
loop_
_entity_poly.entity_id
_entity_poly.type
_entity_poly.pdbx_seq_one_letter_code
_entity_poly.pdbx_strand_id
1 'polypeptide(L)'
;MAEKIKSIRIHPGIGIARLGTSDEFYIGPETPGVVVDPGGSNGPGPNGGTYRDSNARLKRQAQRYRIYAYDANEKVVAELTSHSDVVHSVRWRVHVRNMKAANYAFQGAYLFDPDKLRNPSIQPGMKPIERDKLIIDPGVHTIASGQTQPVIMKGDVFRDIEKGTLPGELRFEGFTPKDPSKEVDVTYKAARDIELGQLRLDSKDRLLFVPAPGKGECVTTPKVVLSNPSETMSPPNGPEDGKNPLTNQFAYFNIPGWWDDTCCGEIDVTVTLKDGTVL
;
A
#
# COMPACT_ATOMS: atom_id res chain seq x y z
N MET A 1 15.80 33.16 -14.04
CA MET A 1 15.51 32.16 -12.98
C MET A 1 15.76 30.74 -13.50
N ALA A 2 15.30 30.39 -14.71
CA ALA A 2 15.60 29.11 -15.36
C ALA A 2 17.11 28.82 -15.50
N GLU A 3 17.93 29.81 -15.88
CA GLU A 3 19.40 29.67 -15.96
C GLU A 3 20.10 29.28 -14.65
N LYS A 4 19.40 29.33 -13.51
CA LYS A 4 19.93 28.92 -12.20
C LYS A 4 19.48 27.52 -11.78
N ILE A 5 18.59 26.86 -12.51
CA ILE A 5 18.07 25.53 -12.16
C ILE A 5 18.97 24.46 -12.77
N LYS A 6 19.66 23.69 -11.91
CA LYS A 6 20.52 22.57 -12.33
C LYS A 6 19.85 21.21 -12.16
N SER A 7 19.01 21.06 -11.14
CA SER A 7 18.25 19.83 -10.88
C SER A 7 16.97 20.11 -10.11
N ILE A 8 16.07 19.12 -10.07
CA ILE A 8 14.86 19.13 -9.23
C ILE A 8 14.83 17.92 -8.32
N ARG A 9 14.17 18.04 -7.16
CA ARG A 9 13.93 16.91 -6.24
C ARG A 9 12.50 16.94 -5.73
N ILE A 10 11.95 15.74 -5.52
CA ILE A 10 10.64 15.53 -4.90
C ILE A 10 10.82 15.50 -3.38
N HIS A 11 9.96 16.21 -2.66
CA HIS A 11 9.92 16.24 -1.20
C HIS A 11 8.51 15.96 -0.66
N PRO A 12 8.36 15.11 0.37
CA PRO A 12 9.43 14.35 1.02
C PRO A 12 9.97 13.24 0.11
N GLY A 13 11.23 12.82 0.35
CA GLY A 13 11.83 11.71 -0.40
C GLY A 13 11.13 10.37 -0.13
N ILE A 14 10.56 10.19 1.06
CA ILE A 14 9.68 9.08 1.41
C ILE A 14 8.41 9.68 2.01
N GLY A 15 7.29 9.43 1.35
CA GLY A 15 5.98 9.89 1.82
C GLY A 15 5.27 8.84 2.66
N ILE A 16 4.42 9.30 3.59
CA ILE A 16 3.64 8.42 4.45
C ILE A 16 2.18 8.85 4.40
N ALA A 17 1.36 7.99 3.80
CA ALA A 17 -0.09 8.10 3.81
C ALA A 17 -0.69 7.07 4.78
N ARG A 18 -1.88 7.33 5.32
CA ARG A 18 -2.59 6.40 6.24
C ARG A 18 -4.01 6.14 5.77
N LEU A 19 -4.36 4.85 5.72
CA LEU A 19 -5.66 4.36 5.28
C LEU A 19 -6.80 4.96 6.11
N GLY A 20 -7.99 5.04 5.51
CA GLY A 20 -9.20 5.49 6.17
C GLY A 20 -10.45 5.15 5.37
N THR A 21 -11.52 4.72 6.04
CA THR A 21 -12.74 4.23 5.40
C THR A 21 -13.65 5.32 4.83
N SER A 22 -13.35 6.59 5.08
CA SER A 22 -14.09 7.73 4.53
C SER A 22 -13.64 8.09 3.11
N ASP A 23 -14.49 8.79 2.38
CA ASP A 23 -14.15 9.46 1.11
C ASP A 23 -13.46 10.82 1.35
N GLU A 24 -13.58 11.35 2.57
CA GLU A 24 -12.86 12.54 3.02
C GLU A 24 -11.41 12.21 3.39
N PHE A 25 -10.54 13.20 3.21
CA PHE A 25 -9.14 13.13 3.60
C PHE A 25 -8.64 14.46 4.14
N TYR A 26 -7.52 14.41 4.86
CA TYR A 26 -6.74 15.58 5.23
C TYR A 26 -5.28 15.36 4.82
N ILE A 27 -4.51 16.45 4.70
CA ILE A 27 -3.09 16.37 4.35
C ILE A 27 -2.30 16.04 5.62
N GLY A 28 -1.44 15.04 5.56
CA GLY A 28 -0.56 14.64 6.66
C GLY A 28 0.50 15.68 7.00
N PRO A 29 1.24 15.48 8.10
CA PRO A 29 2.28 16.42 8.54
C PRO A 29 3.42 16.50 7.52
N GLU A 30 3.85 17.73 7.24
CA GLU A 30 5.03 18.01 6.41
C GLU A 30 6.28 18.29 7.26
N THR A 31 6.18 18.13 8.58
CA THR A 31 7.29 18.32 9.53
C THR A 31 7.11 17.36 10.72
N PRO A 32 8.19 16.73 11.23
CA PRO A 32 8.11 15.86 12.40
C PRO A 32 7.52 16.56 13.63
N GLY A 33 6.77 15.80 14.45
CA GLY A 33 6.17 16.30 15.68
C GLY A 33 4.94 17.19 15.51
N VAL A 34 4.55 17.52 14.27
CA VAL A 34 3.35 18.30 13.99
C VAL A 34 2.13 17.38 13.91
N VAL A 35 1.09 17.73 14.66
CA VAL A 35 -0.25 17.15 14.49
C VAL A 35 -1.04 18.09 13.60
N VAL A 36 -1.48 17.60 12.43
CA VAL A 36 -2.25 18.42 11.48
C VAL A 36 -3.72 18.44 11.89
N ASP A 37 -4.34 19.60 11.73
CA ASP A 37 -5.79 19.77 11.83
C ASP A 37 -6.50 19.02 10.69
N PRO A 38 -7.31 17.99 10.98
CA PRO A 38 -8.03 17.23 9.95
C PRO A 38 -9.30 17.95 9.44
N GLY A 39 -9.53 19.18 9.88
CA GLY A 39 -10.73 19.96 9.60
C GLY A 39 -11.99 19.40 10.28
N GLY A 40 -13.11 20.10 10.10
CA GLY A 40 -14.37 19.81 10.78
C GLY A 40 -14.44 20.46 12.17
N SER A 41 -15.29 19.93 13.05
CA SER A 41 -15.51 20.48 14.40
C SER A 41 -15.87 19.37 15.39
N ASN A 42 -15.80 19.68 16.69
CA ASN A 42 -16.16 18.79 17.81
C ASN A 42 -15.39 17.46 17.85
N GLY A 43 -14.17 17.43 17.30
CA GLY A 43 -13.29 16.27 17.34
C GLY A 43 -12.07 16.45 18.25
N PRO A 44 -11.27 15.39 18.41
CA PRO A 44 -10.08 15.40 19.27
C PRO A 44 -8.84 16.00 18.61
N GLY A 45 -8.93 16.49 17.37
CA GLY A 45 -7.83 17.10 16.63
C GLY A 45 -7.58 18.56 17.01
N PRO A 46 -6.47 19.15 16.51
CA PRO A 46 -6.20 20.58 16.66
C PRO A 46 -7.40 21.44 16.23
N ASN A 47 -7.63 22.56 16.91
CA ASN A 47 -8.76 23.47 16.67
C ASN A 47 -10.15 22.80 16.72
N GLY A 48 -10.27 21.64 17.38
CA GLY A 48 -11.51 20.86 17.42
C GLY A 48 -11.78 20.06 16.14
N GLY A 49 -10.79 19.90 15.25
CA GLY A 49 -10.92 19.09 14.04
C GLY A 49 -11.24 17.62 14.35
N THR A 50 -11.93 16.95 13.43
CA THR A 50 -12.31 15.53 13.55
C THR A 50 -11.60 14.66 12.52
N TYR A 51 -11.01 13.56 12.98
CA TYR A 51 -10.41 12.52 12.14
C TYR A 51 -11.45 11.59 11.51
N ARG A 52 -12.74 11.79 11.80
CA ARG A 52 -13.85 11.01 11.23
C ARG A 52 -14.83 11.93 10.52
N ASP A 53 -15.47 11.40 9.49
CA ASP A 53 -16.57 12.09 8.81
C ASP A 53 -17.88 12.04 9.63
N SER A 54 -18.95 12.62 9.09
CA SER A 54 -20.28 12.65 9.73
C SER A 54 -20.91 11.27 9.94
N ASN A 55 -20.41 10.23 9.26
CA ASN A 55 -20.84 8.84 9.40
C ASN A 55 -19.88 8.02 10.27
N ALA A 56 -19.00 8.68 11.04
CA ALA A 56 -17.97 8.07 11.88
C ALA A 56 -16.92 7.23 11.12
N ARG A 57 -16.82 7.35 9.79
CA ARG A 57 -15.77 6.69 8.99
C ARG A 57 -14.46 7.45 9.15
N LEU A 58 -13.35 6.73 9.21
CA LEU A 58 -12.02 7.32 9.42
C LEU A 58 -11.57 8.07 8.16
N LYS A 59 -11.23 9.36 8.29
CA LYS A 59 -10.64 10.14 7.19
C LYS A 59 -9.28 9.60 6.80
N ARG A 60 -8.98 9.61 5.51
CA ARG A 60 -7.66 9.22 5.00
C ARG A 60 -6.64 10.31 5.28
N GLN A 61 -5.40 9.93 5.61
CA GLN A 61 -4.29 10.88 5.68
C GLN A 61 -3.51 10.85 4.37
N ALA A 62 -3.68 11.87 3.54
CA ALA A 62 -3.00 12.01 2.26
C ALA A 62 -1.57 12.54 2.44
N GLN A 63 -0.64 12.10 1.60
CA GLN A 63 0.69 12.70 1.52
C GLN A 63 0.72 13.74 0.40
N ARG A 64 1.17 14.96 0.71
CA ARG A 64 1.52 15.96 -0.31
C ARG A 64 2.99 15.84 -0.71
N TYR A 65 3.26 15.90 -2.01
CA TYR A 65 4.60 15.96 -2.58
C TYR A 65 4.82 17.30 -3.27
N ARG A 66 6.04 17.80 -3.17
CA ARG A 66 6.48 19.10 -3.67
C ARG A 66 7.72 18.92 -4.53
N ILE A 67 7.95 19.86 -5.43
CA ILE A 67 9.13 19.89 -6.29
C ILE A 67 9.97 21.08 -5.86
N TYR A 68 11.23 20.86 -5.55
CA TYR A 68 12.18 21.94 -5.29
C TYR A 68 13.28 21.94 -6.34
N ALA A 69 13.54 23.13 -6.90
CA ALA A 69 14.65 23.37 -7.81
C ALA A 69 15.93 23.67 -7.03
N TYR A 70 17.05 23.21 -7.55
CA TYR A 70 18.38 23.37 -6.97
C TYR A 70 19.35 23.96 -7.99
N ASP A 71 20.27 24.80 -7.53
CA ASP A 71 21.36 25.32 -8.35
C ASP A 71 22.53 24.34 -8.43
N ALA A 72 23.60 24.75 -9.12
CA ALA A 72 24.80 23.93 -9.31
C ALA A 72 25.58 23.63 -8.01
N ASN A 73 25.30 24.37 -6.93
CA ASN A 73 25.90 24.17 -5.61
C ASN A 73 24.93 23.43 -4.65
N GLU A 74 23.90 22.77 -5.20
CA GLU A 74 22.86 22.07 -4.43
C GLU A 74 22.08 22.95 -3.45
N LYS A 75 22.04 24.27 -3.70
CA LYS A 75 21.21 25.18 -2.91
C LYS A 75 19.80 25.26 -3.48
N VAL A 76 18.79 25.22 -2.62
CA VAL A 76 17.39 25.41 -3.01
C VAL A 76 17.22 26.79 -3.64
N VAL A 77 16.71 26.81 -4.87
CA VAL A 77 16.37 28.02 -5.62
C VAL A 77 14.93 28.43 -5.31
N ALA A 78 13.98 27.51 -5.47
CA ALA A 78 12.55 27.73 -5.25
C ALA A 78 11.77 26.40 -5.20
N GLU A 79 10.55 26.44 -4.67
CA GLU A 79 9.51 25.44 -4.97
C GLU A 79 9.02 25.66 -6.41
N LEU A 80 8.95 24.60 -7.21
CA LEU A 80 8.34 24.60 -8.53
C LEU A 80 6.90 24.08 -8.45
N THR A 81 5.99 24.83 -9.04
CA THR A 81 4.57 24.49 -9.21
C THR A 81 4.15 24.85 -10.63
N SER A 82 2.97 24.40 -11.07
CA SER A 82 2.43 24.83 -12.36
C SER A 82 2.18 26.35 -12.45
N HIS A 83 2.06 27.03 -11.31
CA HIS A 83 1.90 28.48 -11.22
C HIS A 83 3.23 29.24 -11.17
N SER A 84 4.38 28.56 -11.12
CA SER A 84 5.68 29.23 -11.14
C SER A 84 5.93 29.82 -12.53
N ASP A 85 6.38 31.07 -12.60
CA ASP A 85 6.51 31.81 -13.87
C ASP A 85 7.38 31.13 -14.93
N VAL A 86 8.33 30.29 -14.52
CA VAL A 86 9.23 29.55 -15.41
C VAL A 86 8.68 28.21 -15.87
N VAL A 87 7.61 27.70 -15.22
CA VAL A 87 7.05 26.37 -15.50
C VAL A 87 5.96 26.48 -16.56
N HIS A 88 6.01 25.57 -17.54
CA HIS A 88 4.95 25.38 -18.53
C HIS A 88 3.99 24.27 -18.11
N SER A 89 4.51 23.13 -17.65
CA SER A 89 3.69 22.02 -17.16
C SER A 89 4.41 21.16 -16.11
N VAL A 90 3.62 20.46 -15.30
CA VAL A 90 4.08 19.46 -14.34
C VAL A 90 3.33 18.16 -14.59
N ARG A 91 4.05 17.05 -14.71
CA ARG A 91 3.46 15.72 -14.87
C ARG A 91 4.03 14.75 -13.83
N TRP A 92 3.17 14.25 -12.97
CA TRP A 92 3.51 13.23 -11.98
C TRP A 92 3.30 11.83 -12.55
N ARG A 93 4.20 10.91 -12.19
CA ARG A 93 4.11 9.48 -12.48
C ARG A 93 4.17 8.74 -11.14
N VAL A 94 3.26 7.79 -10.92
CA VAL A 94 3.22 6.98 -9.70
C VAL A 94 3.00 5.52 -10.07
N HIS A 95 3.76 4.63 -9.44
CA HIS A 95 3.55 3.18 -9.55
C HIS A 95 3.65 2.56 -8.16
N VAL A 96 2.49 2.17 -7.61
CA VAL A 96 2.38 1.50 -6.31
C VAL A 96 1.92 0.07 -6.48
N ARG A 97 2.37 -0.82 -5.59
CA ARG A 97 2.01 -2.24 -5.59
C ARG A 97 1.80 -2.77 -4.17
N ASN A 98 1.00 -3.81 -4.04
CA ASN A 98 0.99 -4.68 -2.86
C ASN A 98 1.60 -6.03 -3.23
N MET A 99 2.74 -6.37 -2.60
CA MET A 99 3.42 -7.65 -2.82
C MET A 99 3.27 -8.61 -1.63
N LYS A 100 2.45 -8.29 -0.62
CA LYS A 100 2.41 -9.03 0.64
C LYS A 100 2.06 -10.50 0.44
N ALA A 101 1.07 -10.83 -0.39
CA ALA A 101 0.64 -12.21 -0.61
C ALA A 101 1.67 -13.03 -1.42
N ALA A 102 2.48 -12.37 -2.24
CA ALA A 102 3.55 -12.96 -3.04
C ALA A 102 4.89 -13.12 -2.29
N ASN A 103 5.07 -12.43 -1.17
CA ASN A 103 6.37 -12.29 -0.52
C ASN A 103 6.76 -13.47 0.38
N TYR A 104 7.99 -13.43 0.88
CA TYR A 104 8.49 -14.33 1.91
C TYR A 104 7.58 -14.34 3.15
N ALA A 105 7.50 -15.49 3.79
CA ALA A 105 6.89 -15.62 5.09
C ALA A 105 7.68 -14.82 6.13
N PHE A 106 6.97 -14.12 7.01
CA PHE A 106 7.58 -13.55 8.20
C PHE A 106 7.91 -14.67 9.16
N GLN A 107 9.15 -14.71 9.64
CA GLN A 107 9.67 -15.81 10.45
C GLN A 107 10.19 -15.30 11.81
N GLY A 108 9.89 -14.05 12.17
CA GLY A 108 10.45 -13.37 13.34
C GLY A 108 11.41 -12.25 12.93
N ALA A 109 11.74 -11.39 13.89
CA ALA A 109 12.53 -10.18 13.63
C ALA A 109 13.95 -10.45 13.12
N TYR A 110 14.53 -11.60 13.45
CA TYR A 110 15.92 -11.95 13.16
C TYR A 110 16.08 -13.28 12.40
N LEU A 111 14.97 -13.81 11.86
CA LEU A 111 14.96 -15.08 11.15
C LEU A 111 14.49 -14.85 9.72
N PHE A 112 15.22 -15.43 8.76
CA PHE A 112 14.90 -15.34 7.35
C PHE A 112 15.39 -16.59 6.62
N ASP A 113 14.43 -17.37 6.13
CA ASP A 113 14.64 -18.44 5.16
C ASP A 113 13.98 -18.03 3.83
N PRO A 114 14.76 -17.83 2.75
CA PRO A 114 14.23 -17.44 1.44
C PRO A 114 13.39 -18.52 0.75
N ASP A 115 13.41 -19.77 1.23
CA ASP A 115 12.57 -20.84 0.70
C ASP A 115 11.16 -20.84 1.31
N LYS A 116 10.92 -20.01 2.33
CA LYS A 116 9.61 -19.88 2.98
C LYS A 116 8.85 -18.69 2.40
N LEU A 117 7.82 -19.00 1.62
CA LEU A 117 6.93 -18.02 0.98
C LEU A 117 5.57 -18.01 1.67
N ARG A 118 4.89 -16.86 1.63
CA ARG A 118 3.43 -16.83 1.82
C ARG A 118 2.76 -17.51 0.65
N ASN A 119 1.58 -18.08 0.88
CA ASN A 119 0.82 -18.82 -0.14
C ASN A 119 1.67 -19.85 -0.92
N PRO A 120 2.49 -20.69 -0.25
CA PRO A 120 3.59 -21.44 -0.90
C PRO A 120 3.15 -22.38 -2.04
N SER A 121 1.90 -22.83 -2.04
CA SER A 121 1.32 -23.69 -3.09
C SER A 121 0.99 -22.97 -4.40
N ILE A 122 0.91 -21.63 -4.40
CA ILE A 122 0.57 -20.84 -5.58
C ILE A 122 1.86 -20.34 -6.23
N GLN A 123 2.09 -20.63 -7.52
CA GLN A 123 3.34 -20.27 -8.23
C GLN A 123 4.60 -20.74 -7.47
N PRO A 124 4.72 -22.05 -7.15
CA PRO A 124 5.87 -22.57 -6.43
C PRO A 124 7.15 -22.42 -7.25
N GLY A 125 8.28 -22.21 -6.58
CA GLY A 125 9.60 -22.03 -7.22
C GLY A 125 9.81 -20.67 -7.89
N MET A 126 8.79 -19.81 -7.97
CA MET A 126 8.91 -18.43 -8.44
C MET A 126 9.35 -17.50 -7.31
N LYS A 127 10.21 -16.53 -7.62
CA LYS A 127 10.60 -15.46 -6.68
C LYS A 127 9.40 -14.55 -6.40
N PRO A 128 9.36 -13.83 -5.26
CA PRO A 128 8.26 -12.94 -4.93
C PRO A 128 7.81 -11.99 -6.05
N ILE A 129 8.75 -11.40 -6.79
CA ILE A 129 8.44 -10.46 -7.89
C ILE A 129 7.83 -11.13 -9.12
N GLU A 130 8.02 -12.44 -9.29
CA GLU A 130 7.51 -13.23 -10.43
C GLU A 130 6.12 -13.81 -10.15
N ARG A 131 5.66 -13.75 -8.89
CA ARG A 131 4.37 -14.30 -8.44
C ARG A 131 3.20 -13.36 -8.71
N ASP A 132 3.05 -12.98 -9.97
CA ASP A 132 2.12 -11.97 -10.49
C ASP A 132 0.63 -12.26 -10.26
N LYS A 133 0.24 -13.50 -9.94
CA LYS A 133 -1.12 -13.83 -9.51
C LYS A 133 -1.42 -13.33 -8.10
N LEU A 134 -0.38 -13.03 -7.31
CA LEU A 134 -0.45 -12.66 -5.90
C LEU A 134 -0.01 -11.21 -5.61
N ILE A 135 0.26 -10.43 -6.64
CA ILE A 135 0.64 -9.02 -6.53
C ILE A 135 -0.56 -8.17 -6.97
N ILE A 136 -1.00 -7.23 -6.13
CA ILE A 136 -1.91 -6.17 -6.57
C ILE A 136 -1.06 -5.13 -7.28
N ASP A 137 -1.13 -5.09 -8.60
CA ASP A 137 -0.40 -4.15 -9.45
C ASP A 137 -1.36 -3.42 -10.41
N PRO A 138 -1.75 -2.17 -10.12
CA PRO A 138 -2.56 -1.33 -11.01
C PRO A 138 -1.75 -0.80 -12.21
N GLY A 139 -0.43 -0.99 -12.23
CA GLY A 139 0.47 -0.41 -13.21
C GLY A 139 0.82 1.05 -12.91
N VAL A 140 1.42 1.69 -13.90
CA VAL A 140 1.86 3.09 -13.83
C VAL A 140 0.69 4.01 -14.12
N HIS A 141 0.49 5.00 -13.25
CA HIS A 141 -0.49 6.06 -13.42
C HIS A 141 0.17 7.42 -13.47
N THR A 142 -0.46 8.36 -14.18
CA THR A 142 0.03 9.74 -14.31
C THR A 142 -1.07 10.74 -14.08
N ILE A 143 -0.71 11.90 -13.52
CA ILE A 143 -1.59 13.07 -13.38
C ILE A 143 -0.80 14.33 -13.74
N ALA A 144 -1.40 15.22 -14.53
CA ALA A 144 -0.74 16.42 -15.05
C ALA A 144 -1.44 17.70 -14.57
N SER A 145 -0.67 18.79 -14.50
CA SER A 145 -1.14 20.12 -14.09
C SER A 145 -2.44 20.52 -14.78
N GLY A 146 -3.40 21.01 -14.00
CA GLY A 146 -4.74 21.39 -14.47
C GLY A 146 -5.78 20.25 -14.49
N GLN A 147 -5.38 19.00 -14.26
CA GLN A 147 -6.35 17.90 -14.13
C GLN A 147 -7.09 17.97 -12.79
N THR A 148 -8.43 17.95 -12.84
CA THR A 148 -9.29 18.07 -11.65
C THR A 148 -9.84 16.74 -11.15
N GLN A 149 -9.96 15.74 -12.03
CA GLN A 149 -10.50 14.43 -11.67
C GLN A 149 -9.42 13.54 -11.04
N PRO A 150 -9.74 12.82 -9.95
CA PRO A 150 -8.80 11.89 -9.33
C PRO A 150 -8.47 10.74 -10.28
N VAL A 151 -7.22 10.28 -10.25
CA VAL A 151 -6.81 9.01 -10.89
C VAL A 151 -6.83 7.93 -9.82
N ILE A 152 -7.81 7.02 -9.90
CA ILE A 152 -7.94 5.90 -8.96
C ILE A 152 -7.15 4.72 -9.50
N MET A 153 -6.22 4.19 -8.70
CA MET A 153 -5.36 3.06 -9.10
C MET A 153 -5.96 1.77 -8.55
N LYS A 154 -6.40 0.89 -9.46
CA LYS A 154 -7.08 -0.35 -9.10
C LYS A 154 -6.35 -1.56 -9.66
N GLY A 155 -6.19 -2.58 -8.84
CA GLY A 155 -5.60 -3.86 -9.23
C GLY A 155 -6.40 -5.05 -8.72
N ASP A 156 -5.93 -6.23 -9.10
CA ASP A 156 -6.55 -7.51 -8.81
C ASP A 156 -5.53 -8.44 -8.14
N VAL A 157 -5.99 -9.47 -7.42
CA VAL A 157 -5.13 -10.47 -6.77
C VAL A 157 -5.81 -11.82 -6.65
N PHE A 158 -5.00 -12.87 -6.51
CA PHE A 158 -5.39 -14.28 -6.62
C PHE A 158 -6.06 -14.60 -7.97
N ARG A 159 -5.49 -14.05 -9.05
CA ARG A 159 -5.99 -14.22 -10.43
C ARG A 159 -5.71 -15.64 -10.93
N ASP A 160 -6.67 -16.20 -11.68
CA ASP A 160 -6.51 -17.49 -12.38
C ASP A 160 -6.06 -18.64 -11.46
N ILE A 161 -6.67 -18.70 -10.28
CA ILE A 161 -6.54 -19.77 -9.29
C ILE A 161 -7.97 -20.16 -8.93
N GLU A 162 -8.34 -21.42 -9.18
CA GLU A 162 -9.69 -21.91 -8.89
C GLU A 162 -9.75 -22.74 -7.62
N LYS A 163 -8.74 -23.60 -7.42
CA LYS A 163 -8.68 -24.58 -6.33
C LYS A 163 -7.26 -24.73 -5.82
N GLY A 164 -7.13 -25.22 -4.59
CA GLY A 164 -5.88 -25.67 -4.00
C GLY A 164 -6.16 -26.43 -2.71
N THR A 165 -5.10 -26.75 -1.99
CA THR A 165 -5.20 -27.31 -0.65
C THR A 165 -4.52 -26.39 0.36
N LEU A 166 -4.98 -26.45 1.61
CA LEU A 166 -4.38 -25.77 2.74
C LEU A 166 -4.27 -26.71 3.96
N PRO A 167 -3.33 -26.47 4.89
CA PRO A 167 -3.19 -27.30 6.08
C PRO A 167 -4.47 -27.38 6.92
N GLY A 168 -4.83 -28.57 7.39
CA GLY A 168 -6.01 -28.80 8.23
C GLY A 168 -5.88 -28.25 9.65
N GLU A 169 -4.70 -27.86 10.07
CA GLU A 169 -4.48 -27.19 11.36
C GLU A 169 -4.90 -25.72 11.34
N LEU A 170 -5.17 -25.16 10.17
CA LEU A 170 -5.73 -23.81 10.05
C LEU A 170 -7.16 -23.76 10.60
N ARG A 171 -7.53 -22.57 11.09
CA ARG A 171 -8.92 -22.29 11.46
C ARG A 171 -9.68 -21.80 10.24
N PHE A 172 -10.89 -22.32 10.06
CA PHE A 172 -11.77 -21.93 8.97
C PHE A 172 -13.13 -21.45 9.50
N GLU A 173 -13.70 -20.45 8.84
CA GLU A 173 -15.00 -19.89 9.20
C GLU A 173 -16.10 -20.87 8.81
N GLY A 174 -16.89 -21.34 9.80
CA GLY A 174 -17.98 -22.28 9.57
C GLY A 174 -17.55 -23.68 9.11
N PHE A 175 -16.27 -24.01 9.18
CA PHE A 175 -15.73 -25.31 8.78
C PHE A 175 -14.68 -25.80 9.78
N THR A 176 -14.78 -27.05 10.21
CA THR A 176 -13.80 -27.70 11.09
C THR A 176 -13.32 -28.98 10.43
N PRO A 177 -12.01 -29.08 10.09
CA PRO A 177 -11.44 -30.31 9.56
C PRO A 177 -11.67 -31.48 10.52
N LYS A 178 -12.11 -32.63 9.99
CA LYS A 178 -12.32 -33.84 10.80
C LYS A 178 -11.00 -34.41 11.32
N ASP A 179 -9.94 -34.29 10.53
CA ASP A 179 -8.58 -34.68 10.85
C ASP A 179 -7.66 -33.49 10.52
N PRO A 180 -7.22 -32.71 11.54
CA PRO A 180 -6.34 -31.56 11.32
C PRO A 180 -4.99 -31.91 10.68
N SER A 181 -4.55 -33.17 10.72
CA SER A 181 -3.29 -33.60 10.08
C SER A 181 -3.40 -33.77 8.57
N LYS A 182 -4.60 -33.56 8.00
CA LYS A 182 -4.87 -33.67 6.56
C LYS A 182 -5.07 -32.30 5.96
N GLU A 183 -4.69 -32.20 4.69
CA GLU A 183 -5.01 -31.05 3.86
C GLU A 183 -6.52 -30.86 3.68
N VAL A 184 -6.93 -29.60 3.52
CA VAL A 184 -8.30 -29.15 3.26
C VAL A 184 -8.37 -28.60 1.84
N ASP A 185 -9.27 -29.15 1.03
CA ASP A 185 -9.59 -28.59 -0.27
C ASP A 185 -10.24 -27.21 -0.12
N VAL A 186 -9.72 -26.23 -0.86
CA VAL A 186 -10.27 -24.87 -0.92
C VAL A 186 -10.49 -24.43 -2.36
N THR A 187 -11.50 -23.60 -2.57
CA THR A 187 -11.65 -22.83 -3.81
C THR A 187 -11.18 -21.39 -3.59
N TYR A 188 -10.77 -20.72 -4.67
CA TYR A 188 -10.35 -19.32 -4.65
C TYR A 188 -11.30 -18.48 -5.50
N LYS A 189 -11.68 -17.31 -4.98
CA LYS A 189 -12.41 -16.27 -5.72
C LYS A 189 -11.52 -15.03 -5.81
N ALA A 190 -10.97 -14.76 -7.00
CA ALA A 190 -10.12 -13.60 -7.23
C ALA A 190 -10.76 -12.30 -6.70
N ALA A 191 -9.97 -11.50 -6.00
CA ALA A 191 -10.38 -10.17 -5.58
C ALA A 191 -10.06 -9.17 -6.70
N ARG A 192 -11.03 -8.31 -7.01
CA ARG A 192 -11.01 -7.42 -8.18
C ARG A 192 -11.25 -5.97 -7.77
N ASP A 193 -10.79 -5.05 -8.60
CA ASP A 193 -11.04 -3.60 -8.44
C ASP A 193 -10.55 -3.03 -7.10
N ILE A 194 -9.45 -3.57 -6.58
CA ILE A 194 -8.87 -3.15 -5.29
C ILE A 194 -8.17 -1.81 -5.49
N GLU A 195 -8.72 -0.75 -4.88
CA GLU A 195 -8.10 0.57 -4.86
C GLU A 195 -6.86 0.56 -3.96
N LEU A 196 -5.67 0.81 -4.53
CA LEU A 196 -4.44 1.02 -3.75
C LEU A 196 -4.21 2.50 -3.39
N GLY A 197 -4.93 3.41 -4.04
CA GLY A 197 -4.89 4.83 -3.74
C GLY A 197 -5.35 5.68 -4.92
N GLN A 198 -5.30 6.99 -4.71
CA GLN A 198 -5.71 7.99 -5.69
C GLN A 198 -4.64 9.06 -5.86
N LEU A 199 -4.42 9.47 -7.10
CA LEU A 199 -3.63 10.65 -7.42
C LEU A 199 -4.58 11.83 -7.56
N ARG A 200 -4.28 12.89 -6.81
CA ARG A 200 -4.98 14.18 -6.89
C ARG A 200 -3.96 15.31 -6.95
N LEU A 201 -4.42 16.46 -7.39
CA LEU A 201 -3.64 17.70 -7.38
C LEU A 201 -4.27 18.69 -6.41
N ASP A 202 -3.45 19.41 -5.66
CA ASP A 202 -3.93 20.56 -4.90
C ASP A 202 -3.99 21.83 -5.76
N SER A 203 -4.37 22.96 -5.17
CA SER A 203 -4.55 24.23 -5.89
C SER A 203 -3.28 24.81 -6.55
N LYS A 204 -2.12 24.19 -6.38
CA LYS A 204 -0.85 24.53 -7.05
C LYS A 204 -0.30 23.38 -7.89
N ASP A 205 -1.13 22.39 -8.21
CA ASP A 205 -0.74 21.16 -8.90
C ASP A 205 0.39 20.37 -8.20
N ARG A 206 0.46 20.47 -6.87
CA ARG A 206 1.27 19.56 -6.05
C ARG A 206 0.54 18.23 -5.96
N LEU A 207 1.28 17.12 -6.08
CA LEU A 207 0.70 15.79 -5.98
C LEU A 207 0.21 15.53 -4.55
N LEU A 208 -1.03 15.07 -4.45
CA LEU A 208 -1.60 14.43 -3.28
C LEU A 208 -1.77 12.94 -3.57
N PHE A 209 -1.05 12.10 -2.82
CA PHE A 209 -1.34 10.68 -2.77
C PHE A 209 -2.36 10.43 -1.65
N VAL A 210 -3.59 10.10 -2.04
CA VAL A 210 -4.65 9.70 -1.09
C VAL A 210 -4.64 8.17 -1.00
N PRO A 211 -4.47 7.58 0.19
CA PRO A 211 -4.32 6.14 0.32
C PRO A 211 -5.65 5.39 0.12
N ALA A 212 -5.57 4.07 0.09
CA ALA A 212 -6.70 3.15 0.02
C ALA A 212 -7.65 3.22 1.25
N PRO A 213 -8.87 2.65 1.15
CA PRO A 213 -9.87 2.71 2.21
C PRO A 213 -9.62 1.81 3.43
N GLY A 214 -8.65 0.90 3.42
CA GLY A 214 -8.38 -0.02 4.52
C GLY A 214 -9.14 -1.34 4.44
N LYS A 215 -9.39 -1.84 3.24
CA LYS A 215 -10.03 -3.14 2.98
C LYS A 215 -9.02 -4.28 3.03
N GLY A 216 -9.50 -5.43 3.48
CA GLY A 216 -8.77 -6.69 3.40
C GLY A 216 -9.72 -7.85 3.62
N GLU A 217 -9.56 -8.90 2.82
CA GLU A 217 -10.49 -10.03 2.77
C GLU A 217 -9.75 -11.34 2.49
N CYS A 218 -10.42 -12.45 2.80
CA CYS A 218 -9.98 -13.79 2.41
C CYS A 218 -10.68 -14.20 1.13
N VAL A 219 -9.93 -14.73 0.16
CA VAL A 219 -10.44 -15.21 -1.13
C VAL A 219 -10.78 -16.69 -1.15
N THR A 220 -10.55 -17.43 -0.05
CA THR A 220 -10.76 -18.89 -0.02
C THR A 220 -12.16 -19.27 0.44
N THR A 221 -12.65 -20.42 -0.01
CA THR A 221 -13.80 -21.12 0.58
C THR A 221 -13.40 -22.58 0.87
N PRO A 222 -13.50 -23.06 2.13
CA PRO A 222 -13.85 -22.30 3.33
C PRO A 222 -12.84 -21.18 3.64
N LYS A 223 -13.33 -20.12 4.29
CA LYS A 223 -12.54 -18.91 4.57
C LYS A 223 -11.56 -19.17 5.69
N VAL A 224 -10.27 -18.93 5.45
CA VAL A 224 -9.24 -19.02 6.49
C VAL A 224 -9.44 -17.87 7.48
N VAL A 225 -9.54 -18.21 8.76
CA VAL A 225 -9.65 -17.25 9.85
C VAL A 225 -8.26 -16.86 10.30
N LEU A 226 -8.07 -15.56 10.54
CA LEU A 226 -6.85 -15.06 11.16
C LEU A 226 -6.77 -15.61 12.60
N SER A 227 -5.74 -16.40 12.86
CA SER A 227 -5.48 -17.00 14.17
C SER A 227 -4.06 -16.71 14.60
N ASN A 228 -3.85 -16.56 15.91
CA ASN A 228 -2.54 -16.45 16.53
C ASN A 228 -2.20 -17.77 17.25
N PRO A 229 -1.48 -18.72 16.62
CA PRO A 229 -1.22 -20.02 17.22
C PRO A 229 -0.40 -19.95 18.51
N SER A 230 0.33 -18.85 18.75
CA SER A 230 1.07 -18.65 20.00
C SER A 230 0.17 -18.56 21.24
N GLU A 231 -1.13 -18.32 21.07
CA GLU A 231 -2.10 -18.32 22.17
C GLU A 231 -2.42 -19.74 22.67
N THR A 232 -2.18 -20.77 21.86
CA THR A 232 -2.63 -22.14 22.17
C THR A 232 -1.54 -23.21 22.04
N MET A 233 -0.32 -22.85 21.63
CA MET A 233 0.80 -23.79 21.43
C MET A 233 2.03 -23.33 22.20
N SER A 234 2.79 -24.25 22.81
CA SER A 234 4.06 -23.96 23.52
C SER A 234 5.30 -24.15 22.62
N PRO A 235 6.42 -23.43 22.86
CA PRO A 235 7.64 -23.59 22.07
C PRO A 235 8.34 -24.93 22.14
N PRO A 236 8.99 -25.38 21.02
CA PRO A 236 9.07 -24.76 19.69
C PRO A 236 7.80 -25.03 18.86
N ASN A 237 7.00 -23.99 18.55
CA ASN A 237 5.55 -24.17 18.36
C ASN A 237 5.14 -24.36 16.88
N GLY A 238 4.42 -25.47 16.64
CA GLY A 238 3.68 -25.81 15.41
C GLY A 238 3.86 -27.28 15.01
N PRO A 239 2.98 -27.88 14.19
CA PRO A 239 3.29 -29.14 13.49
C PRO A 239 4.63 -29.03 12.73
N GLU A 240 5.27 -30.17 12.44
CA GLU A 240 6.56 -30.23 11.72
C GLU A 240 7.71 -29.43 12.38
N ASP A 241 7.78 -29.39 13.72
CA ASP A 241 8.79 -28.62 14.48
C ASP A 241 8.81 -27.12 14.13
N GLY A 242 7.64 -26.56 13.76
CA GLY A 242 7.50 -25.13 13.43
C GLY A 242 8.05 -24.74 12.05
N LYS A 243 8.34 -25.70 11.17
CA LYS A 243 8.89 -25.45 9.83
C LYS A 243 7.87 -24.89 8.83
N ASN A 244 6.58 -25.13 9.05
CA ASN A 244 5.52 -24.64 8.17
C ASN A 244 5.11 -23.21 8.58
N PRO A 245 5.37 -22.18 7.75
CA PRO A 245 5.09 -20.79 8.09
C PRO A 245 3.59 -20.48 8.22
N LEU A 246 2.71 -21.36 7.72
CA LEU A 246 1.25 -21.18 7.77
C LEU A 246 0.67 -21.61 9.12
N THR A 247 1.36 -22.46 9.88
CA THR A 247 0.82 -23.09 11.11
C THR A 247 1.73 -22.94 12.33
N ASN A 248 2.95 -22.42 12.16
CA ASN A 248 3.87 -22.15 13.26
C ASN A 248 3.50 -20.87 14.05
N GLN A 249 4.31 -20.53 15.06
CA GLN A 249 4.10 -19.34 15.91
C GLN A 249 4.01 -17.99 15.16
N PHE A 250 4.49 -17.90 13.92
CA PHE A 250 4.42 -16.69 13.10
C PHE A 250 3.24 -16.69 12.11
N ALA A 251 2.38 -17.72 12.14
CA ALA A 251 1.25 -17.85 11.22
C ALA A 251 0.33 -16.62 11.20
N TYR A 252 0.21 -15.88 12.31
CA TYR A 252 -0.50 -14.59 12.37
C TYR A 252 -0.11 -13.64 11.24
N PHE A 253 1.17 -13.66 10.82
CA PHE A 253 1.70 -12.83 9.75
C PHE A 253 1.62 -13.47 8.35
N ASN A 254 1.25 -14.75 8.24
CA ASN A 254 1.41 -15.56 7.03
C ASN A 254 0.11 -16.25 6.61
N ILE A 255 -1.04 -15.61 6.85
CA ILE A 255 -2.35 -16.20 6.58
C ILE A 255 -2.54 -16.39 5.06
N PRO A 256 -2.76 -17.63 4.57
CA PRO A 256 -2.94 -17.90 3.16
C PRO A 256 -4.30 -17.41 2.66
N GLY A 257 -4.38 -17.02 1.40
CA GLY A 257 -5.63 -16.59 0.78
C GLY A 257 -6.10 -15.20 1.21
N TRP A 258 -5.28 -14.40 1.89
CA TRP A 258 -5.64 -13.04 2.31
C TRP A 258 -4.95 -11.97 1.47
N TRP A 259 -5.63 -10.84 1.32
CA TRP A 259 -5.08 -9.60 0.78
C TRP A 259 -5.48 -8.41 1.66
N ASP A 260 -4.73 -7.31 1.54
CA ASP A 260 -5.10 -5.99 2.04
C ASP A 260 -4.78 -4.94 0.97
N ASP A 261 -5.30 -3.73 1.15
CA ASP A 261 -5.12 -2.62 0.20
C ASP A 261 -3.96 -1.68 0.56
N THR A 262 -3.02 -2.13 1.39
CA THR A 262 -1.78 -1.35 1.59
C THR A 262 -0.92 -1.37 0.33
N CYS A 263 -0.04 -0.39 0.17
CA CYS A 263 0.89 -0.39 -0.95
C CYS A 263 2.15 0.41 -0.63
N CYS A 264 3.20 0.16 -1.40
CA CYS A 264 4.35 1.04 -1.52
C CYS A 264 4.78 1.12 -2.99
N GLY A 265 5.59 2.12 -3.33
CA GLY A 265 5.94 2.34 -4.72
C GLY A 265 6.84 3.55 -4.96
N GLU A 266 6.96 3.88 -6.23
CA GLU A 266 7.80 4.96 -6.74
C GLU A 266 6.95 6.13 -7.24
N ILE A 267 7.54 7.32 -7.16
CA ILE A 267 6.97 8.57 -7.65
C ILE A 267 8.07 9.29 -8.41
N ASP A 268 7.75 9.67 -9.65
CA ASP A 268 8.57 10.55 -10.47
C ASP A 268 7.78 11.79 -10.87
N VAL A 269 8.51 12.80 -11.33
CA VAL A 269 7.93 14.01 -11.87
C VAL A 269 8.72 14.47 -13.09
N THR A 270 8.01 14.98 -14.08
CA THR A 270 8.58 15.68 -15.23
C THR A 270 8.09 17.12 -15.18
N VAL A 271 9.01 18.07 -15.20
CA VAL A 271 8.70 19.51 -15.26
C VAL A 271 9.17 20.06 -16.59
N THR A 272 8.26 20.60 -17.38
CA THR A 272 8.61 21.32 -18.61
C THR A 272 8.62 22.81 -18.30
N LEU A 273 9.75 23.48 -18.56
CA LEU A 273 9.89 24.94 -18.44
C LEU A 273 9.36 25.64 -19.69
N LYS A 274 9.08 26.95 -19.58
CA LYS A 274 8.57 27.77 -20.70
C LYS A 274 9.58 27.96 -21.84
N ASP A 275 10.87 27.77 -21.58
CA ASP A 275 11.91 27.77 -22.60
C ASP A 275 12.07 26.41 -23.33
N GLY A 276 11.23 25.42 -22.97
CA GLY A 276 11.24 24.08 -23.55
C GLY A 276 12.15 23.07 -22.82
N THR A 277 12.91 23.49 -21.82
CA THR A 277 13.73 22.59 -21.00
C THR A 277 12.85 21.58 -20.27
N VAL A 278 13.25 20.30 -20.27
CA VAL A 278 12.60 19.23 -19.51
C VAL A 278 13.50 18.80 -18.37
N LEU A 279 12.96 18.89 -17.15
CA LEU A 279 13.61 18.52 -15.88
C LEU A 279 12.93 17.31 -15.25
#